data_AF-A0A5N5P0Y6-F1
#
_entry.id   AF-A0A5N5P0Y6-F1
#
_cell.length_a   1.000
_cell.length_b   1.000
_cell.length_c   1.000
_cell.angle_alpha   90.00
_cell.angle_beta   90.00
_cell.angle_gamma   90.00
#
_symmetry.space_group_name_H-M   'P 1'
#
loop_
_entity.id
_entity.type
_entity.pdbx_description
1 polymer ?
#
loop_
_entity_poly.entity_id
_entity_poly.type
_entity_poly.pdbx_seq_one_letter_code
_entity_poly.pdbx_strand_id
1 'polypeptide(L)'
;MASCTAFHLLLLPFLLLTIQSPTNANLEGDALYALRRAVKDPGHVLQSWDPTLTDPCTWFHVTCDGDNRVTRLDLGNAKLSGSLVPELGKLVHLQYLELYMNELMGPIPKELGNLKSLVSLDLYLNNLTGTIPASLSKLSNLKFLRLNGNRLTGRIPRELTKLESLKILDVSNNDLCGTIPTSGSFSKLTEESFLNNSRLEGPELMGFVRYNAAGRFTHFQPSVNGNITWRIHLVNSLMIDVHEMVKEHRWNMIALGQRHHTSKHDTKVKCKMIYPVNDPLDNSTLCELILNLRNFNPFLFKDDAS
;
A
#
# COMPACT_ATOMS: atom_id res chain seq x y z
N MET A 1 37.61 75.82 38.75
CA MET A 1 37.38 75.77 37.29
C MET A 1 38.03 74.51 36.76
N ALA A 2 37.35 73.83 35.83
CA ALA A 2 37.68 72.54 35.20
C ALA A 2 37.43 71.28 36.05
N SER A 3 36.91 70.17 35.54
CA SER A 3 36.11 69.86 34.34
C SER A 3 35.71 68.40 34.53
N CYS A 4 34.41 68.09 34.46
CA CYS A 4 33.87 66.75 34.64
C CYS A 4 33.98 65.99 33.30
N THR A 5 34.79 64.94 33.21
CA THR A 5 34.91 64.14 31.99
C THR A 5 33.75 63.14 31.91
N ALA A 6 32.73 63.50 31.13
CA ALA A 6 31.65 62.61 30.74
C ALA A 6 32.15 61.55 29.75
N PHE A 7 32.01 60.28 30.11
CA PHE A 7 32.25 59.13 29.24
C PHE A 7 31.11 59.03 28.22
N HIS A 8 31.38 59.38 26.96
CA HIS A 8 30.43 59.15 25.86
C HIS A 8 30.40 57.65 25.51
N LEU A 9 29.44 56.93 26.06
CA LEU A 9 29.02 55.62 25.54
C LEU A 9 28.24 55.85 24.25
N LEU A 10 28.87 55.61 23.10
CA LEU A 10 28.22 55.52 21.81
C LEU A 10 27.34 54.25 21.79
N LEU A 11 26.04 54.42 22.00
CA LEU A 11 25.03 53.40 21.71
C LEU A 11 24.98 53.19 20.19
N LEU A 12 25.57 52.11 19.71
CA LEU A 12 25.33 51.63 18.35
C LEU A 12 23.83 51.36 18.20
N PRO A 13 23.17 51.82 17.12
CA PRO A 13 21.78 51.49 16.89
C PRO A 13 21.73 49.98 16.66
N PHE A 14 21.09 49.26 17.59
CA PHE A 14 20.67 47.89 17.35
C PHE A 14 19.77 47.95 16.11
N LEU A 15 20.32 47.51 14.97
CA LEU A 15 19.53 47.16 13.82
C LEU A 15 18.67 45.99 14.28
N LEU A 16 17.44 46.29 14.73
CA LEU A 16 16.39 45.30 14.86
C LEU A 16 16.21 44.74 13.45
N LEU A 17 16.93 43.65 13.15
CA LEU A 17 16.50 42.67 12.18
C LEU A 17 15.11 42.27 12.65
N THR A 18 14.10 42.91 12.08
CA THR A 18 12.76 42.34 12.06
C THR A 18 12.95 40.97 11.45
N ILE A 19 12.88 39.93 12.29
CA ILE A 19 12.62 38.59 11.80
C ILE A 19 11.30 38.74 11.08
N GLN A 20 11.36 38.91 9.76
CA GLN A 20 10.21 38.61 8.93
C GLN A 20 9.89 37.16 9.27
N SER A 21 8.77 36.96 9.96
CA SER A 21 8.16 35.65 10.12
C SER A 21 8.22 34.96 8.77
N PRO A 22 8.63 33.67 8.71
CA PRO A 22 8.61 32.96 7.44
C PRO A 22 7.25 33.18 6.82
N THR A 23 7.24 33.61 5.56
CA THR A 23 6.05 33.70 4.70
C THR A 23 5.06 32.62 5.14
N ASN A 24 3.83 32.97 5.53
CA ASN A 24 2.80 32.01 5.95
C ASN A 24 2.88 30.78 5.03
N ALA A 25 3.48 29.69 5.52
CA ALA A 25 3.91 28.60 4.66
C ALA A 25 2.65 27.89 4.19
N ASN A 26 2.32 28.01 2.90
CA ASN A 26 1.19 27.29 2.34
C ASN A 26 1.59 25.83 2.09
N LEU A 27 1.49 25.03 3.15
CA LEU A 27 1.86 23.62 3.12
C LEU A 27 1.08 22.81 2.07
N GLU A 28 -0.14 23.22 1.75
CA GLU A 28 -0.97 22.59 0.73
C GLU A 28 -0.48 22.95 -0.68
N GLY A 29 -0.17 24.23 -0.92
CA GLY A 29 0.47 24.71 -2.16
C GLY A 29 1.83 24.05 -2.40
N ASP A 30 2.67 23.93 -1.37
CA ASP A 30 3.97 23.24 -1.45
C ASP A 30 3.81 21.76 -1.80
N ALA A 31 2.80 21.09 -1.26
CA ALA A 31 2.51 19.69 -1.56
C ALA A 31 2.08 19.48 -3.01
N LEU A 32 1.20 20.36 -3.50
CA LEU A 32 0.77 20.36 -4.89
C LEU A 32 1.94 20.72 -5.83
N TYR A 33 2.76 21.70 -5.49
CA TYR A 33 3.94 22.03 -6.28
C TYR A 33 4.97 20.89 -6.30
N ALA A 34 5.12 20.13 -5.21
CA ALA A 34 5.92 18.92 -5.20
C ALA A 34 5.40 17.88 -6.22
N LEU A 35 4.07 17.68 -6.30
CA LEU A 35 3.47 16.84 -7.34
C LEU A 35 3.78 17.38 -8.75
N ARG A 36 3.60 18.69 -8.99
CA ARG A 36 3.90 19.32 -10.28
C ARG A 36 5.32 19.02 -10.75
N ARG A 37 6.30 19.06 -9.84
CA ARG A 37 7.70 18.75 -10.18
C ARG A 37 7.96 17.27 -10.46
N ALA A 38 7.17 16.38 -9.88
CA ALA A 38 7.33 14.93 -10.02
C ALA A 38 6.65 14.35 -11.26
N VAL A 39 5.73 15.09 -11.88
CA VAL A 39 4.99 14.65 -13.06
C VAL A 39 5.44 15.39 -14.32
N LYS A 40 5.34 14.69 -15.45
CA LYS A 40 5.40 15.30 -16.78
C LYS A 40 3.99 15.67 -17.21
N ASP A 41 3.84 16.90 -17.68
CA ASP A 41 2.57 17.50 -18.05
C ASP A 41 2.59 17.97 -19.52
N PRO A 42 2.43 17.04 -20.48
CA PRO A 42 2.40 17.39 -21.91
C PRO A 42 1.14 18.16 -22.30
N GLY A 43 0.07 18.07 -21.51
CA GLY A 43 -1.19 18.77 -21.71
C GLY A 43 -1.20 20.20 -21.15
N HIS A 44 -0.14 20.59 -20.43
CA HIS A 44 -0.04 21.87 -19.73
C HIS A 44 -1.20 22.12 -18.74
N VAL A 45 -1.81 21.06 -18.17
CA VAL A 45 -2.93 21.21 -17.24
C VAL A 45 -2.51 21.84 -15.91
N LEU A 46 -1.22 21.73 -15.55
CA LEU A 46 -0.62 22.32 -14.35
C LEU A 46 0.01 23.69 -14.60
N GLN A 47 -0.24 24.31 -15.76
CA GLN A 47 0.41 25.57 -16.13
C GLN A 47 0.11 26.70 -15.13
N SER A 48 -1.09 26.74 -14.56
CA SER A 48 -1.49 27.78 -13.60
C SER A 48 -0.88 27.62 -12.20
N TRP A 49 -0.17 26.52 -11.93
CA TRP A 49 0.31 26.17 -10.60
C TRP A 49 1.58 26.93 -10.22
N ASP A 50 1.48 28.25 -10.11
CA ASP A 50 2.62 29.14 -9.90
C ASP A 50 3.15 29.06 -8.46
N PRO A 51 4.41 28.64 -8.23
CA PRO A 51 5.00 28.54 -6.89
C PRO A 51 5.21 29.88 -6.20
N THR A 52 5.10 31.00 -6.92
CA THR A 52 5.20 32.34 -6.36
C THR A 52 3.86 32.82 -5.78
N LEU A 53 2.75 32.17 -6.15
CA LEU A 53 1.45 32.44 -5.57
C LEU A 53 1.33 31.79 -4.20
N THR A 54 0.84 32.57 -3.24
CA THR A 54 0.66 32.11 -1.85
C THR A 54 -0.53 31.16 -1.67
N ASP A 55 -1.42 31.03 -2.66
CA ASP A 55 -2.69 30.32 -2.52
C ASP A 55 -3.00 29.40 -3.72
N PRO A 56 -2.99 28.06 -3.55
CA PRO A 56 -3.31 27.11 -4.60
C PRO A 56 -4.79 27.09 -4.96
N CYS A 57 -5.68 27.76 -4.21
CA CYS A 57 -7.11 27.83 -4.51
C CYS A 57 -7.42 28.56 -5.83
N THR A 58 -6.45 29.30 -6.37
CA THR A 58 -6.54 29.95 -7.68
C THR A 58 -6.08 29.05 -8.83
N TRP A 59 -5.48 27.90 -8.53
CA TRP A 59 -4.93 27.00 -9.54
C TRP A 59 -6.04 26.19 -10.19
N PHE A 60 -5.99 26.05 -11.52
CA PHE A 60 -6.87 25.13 -12.22
C PHE A 60 -6.74 23.73 -11.66
N HIS A 61 -7.87 23.00 -11.69
CA HIS A 61 -7.98 21.63 -11.18
C HIS A 61 -7.89 21.49 -9.66
N VAL A 62 -7.71 22.60 -8.93
CA VAL A 62 -7.76 22.66 -7.47
C VAL A 62 -9.07 23.31 -7.05
N THR A 63 -9.73 22.77 -6.03
CA THR A 63 -10.90 23.40 -5.41
C THR A 63 -10.69 23.50 -3.92
N CYS A 64 -11.07 24.65 -3.35
CA CYS A 64 -10.99 24.91 -1.92
C CYS A 64 -12.37 25.12 -1.30
N ASP A 65 -12.44 24.96 0.02
CA ASP A 65 -13.61 25.36 0.81
C ASP A 65 -13.58 26.86 1.18
N GLY A 66 -14.57 27.30 1.97
CA GLY A 66 -14.68 28.69 2.42
C GLY A 66 -13.56 29.17 3.36
N ASP A 67 -12.71 28.26 3.85
CA ASP A 67 -11.55 28.56 4.68
C ASP A 67 -10.24 28.52 3.87
N ASN A 68 -10.32 28.49 2.52
CA ASN A 68 -9.20 28.35 1.59
C ASN A 68 -8.36 27.08 1.81
N ARG A 69 -9.01 25.97 2.17
CA ARG A 69 -8.35 24.65 2.31
C ARG A 69 -8.67 23.80 1.10
N VAL A 70 -7.66 23.13 0.55
CA VAL A 70 -7.80 22.28 -0.63
C VAL A 70 -8.69 21.07 -0.30
N THR A 71 -9.84 20.98 -0.97
CA THR A 71 -10.83 19.90 -0.79
C THR A 71 -10.96 18.98 -1.99
N ARG A 72 -10.54 19.41 -3.19
CA ARG A 72 -10.51 18.56 -4.38
C ARG A 72 -9.29 18.87 -5.23
N LEU A 73 -8.68 17.80 -5.73
CA LEU A 73 -7.70 17.83 -6.80
C LEU A 73 -8.21 16.92 -7.93
N ASP A 74 -8.47 17.49 -9.10
CA ASP A 74 -9.04 16.76 -10.25
C ASP A 74 -8.19 16.90 -11.51
N LEU A 75 -7.29 15.94 -11.69
CA LEU A 75 -6.38 15.83 -12.82
C LEU A 75 -6.67 14.55 -13.62
N GLY A 76 -7.93 14.08 -13.63
CA GLY A 76 -8.33 12.91 -14.39
C GLY A 76 -8.13 13.11 -15.89
N ASN A 77 -7.69 12.06 -16.61
CA ASN A 77 -7.55 12.07 -18.07
C ASN A 77 -6.67 13.23 -18.62
N ALA A 78 -5.57 13.53 -17.93
CA ALA A 78 -4.67 14.64 -18.26
C ALA A 78 -3.38 14.22 -18.97
N LYS A 79 -3.20 12.93 -19.28
CA LYS A 79 -1.98 12.34 -19.86
C LYS A 79 -0.73 12.62 -19.01
N LEU A 80 -0.90 12.78 -17.70
CA LEU A 80 0.20 12.98 -16.78
C LEU A 80 1.01 11.69 -16.65
N SER A 81 2.33 11.77 -16.70
CA SER A 81 3.23 10.65 -16.38
C SER A 81 4.21 11.04 -15.27
N GLY A 82 4.98 10.10 -14.73
CA GLY A 82 5.80 10.34 -13.53
C GLY A 82 5.16 9.71 -12.30
N SER A 83 5.50 10.15 -11.10
CA SER A 83 5.10 9.46 -9.86
C SER A 83 4.30 10.33 -8.91
N LEU A 84 3.43 9.69 -8.12
CA LEU A 84 2.84 10.30 -6.93
C LEU A 84 3.93 10.63 -5.91
N VAL A 85 3.65 11.64 -5.07
CA VAL A 85 4.59 12.11 -4.05
C VAL A 85 4.02 11.97 -2.63
N PRO A 86 4.83 11.63 -1.61
CA PRO A 86 4.39 11.53 -0.22
C PRO A 86 3.77 12.83 0.33
N GLU A 87 4.21 13.98 -0.18
CA GLU A 87 3.75 15.31 0.22
C GLU A 87 2.25 15.50 0.01
N LEU A 88 1.62 14.76 -0.91
CA LEU A 88 0.16 14.78 -1.07
C LEU A 88 -0.57 14.45 0.24
N GLY A 89 0.05 13.67 1.15
CA GLY A 89 -0.48 13.39 2.48
C GLY A 89 -0.59 14.61 3.41
N LYS A 90 -0.10 15.79 3.01
CA LYS A 90 -0.26 17.06 3.74
C LYS A 90 -1.60 17.76 3.47
N LEU A 91 -2.34 17.36 2.43
CA LEU A 91 -3.64 17.94 2.06
C LEU A 91 -4.76 17.40 2.98
N VAL A 92 -4.65 17.59 4.30
CA VAL A 92 -5.48 16.88 5.30
C VAL A 92 -7.00 17.14 5.19
N HIS A 93 -7.38 18.21 4.50
CA HIS A 93 -8.78 18.59 4.22
C HIS A 93 -9.30 18.03 2.88
N LEU A 94 -8.46 17.37 2.10
CA LEU A 94 -8.82 16.83 0.80
C LEU A 94 -9.93 15.77 0.93
N GLN A 95 -10.98 15.94 0.15
CA GLN A 95 -12.14 15.06 0.08
C GLN A 95 -12.14 14.22 -1.21
N TYR A 96 -11.63 14.77 -2.31
CA TYR A 96 -11.62 14.10 -3.61
C TYR A 96 -10.21 14.20 -4.22
N LEU A 97 -9.57 13.04 -4.42
CA LEU A 97 -8.32 12.93 -5.15
C LEU A 97 -8.53 12.12 -6.42
N GLU A 98 -8.66 12.82 -7.54
CA GLU A 98 -9.02 12.27 -8.83
C GLU A 98 -7.80 12.35 -9.77
N LEU A 99 -7.06 11.25 -9.90
CA LEU A 99 -5.86 11.13 -10.75
C LEU A 99 -6.00 10.01 -11.79
N TYR A 100 -7.24 9.60 -12.06
CA TYR A 100 -7.57 8.48 -12.92
C TYR A 100 -7.23 8.71 -14.40
N MET A 101 -7.09 7.63 -15.17
CA MET A 101 -6.84 7.67 -16.62
C MET A 101 -5.62 8.52 -16.99
N ASN A 102 -4.50 8.30 -16.30
CA ASN A 102 -3.22 8.92 -16.60
C ASN A 102 -2.15 7.84 -16.86
N GLU A 103 -0.90 8.24 -16.98
CA GLU A 103 0.26 7.36 -17.17
C GLU A 103 1.17 7.38 -15.92
N LEU A 104 0.57 7.62 -14.74
CA LEU A 104 1.32 7.69 -13.48
C LEU A 104 1.90 6.31 -13.13
N MET A 105 3.12 6.31 -12.60
CA MET A 105 3.91 5.12 -12.28
C MET A 105 4.44 5.17 -10.84
N GLY A 106 5.03 4.06 -10.41
CA GLY A 106 5.57 3.91 -9.06
C GLY A 106 4.51 3.59 -8.01
N PRO A 107 4.88 3.57 -6.72
CA PRO A 107 4.00 3.13 -5.65
C PRO A 107 2.97 4.17 -5.24
N ILE A 108 1.86 3.70 -4.69
CA ILE A 108 0.92 4.54 -3.94
C ILE A 108 1.60 4.96 -2.62
N PRO A 109 1.81 6.25 -2.33
CA PRO A 109 2.43 6.68 -1.09
C PRO A 109 1.59 6.32 0.13
N LYS A 110 2.20 5.73 1.15
CA LYS A 110 1.51 5.37 2.40
C LYS A 110 0.96 6.60 3.13
N GLU A 111 1.55 7.77 2.89
CA GLU A 111 1.19 9.08 3.44
C GLU A 111 -0.21 9.52 3.00
N LEU A 112 -0.76 8.98 1.90
CA LEU A 112 -2.16 9.20 1.54
C LEU A 112 -3.13 8.73 2.64
N GLY A 113 -2.71 7.81 3.52
CA GLY A 113 -3.45 7.42 4.72
C GLY A 113 -3.64 8.54 5.77
N ASN A 114 -3.01 9.71 5.58
CA ASN A 114 -3.18 10.89 6.44
C ASN A 114 -4.38 11.77 6.04
N LEU A 115 -4.98 11.55 4.86
CA LEU A 115 -6.07 12.36 4.32
C LEU A 115 -7.41 12.04 4.97
N LYS A 116 -7.59 12.35 6.27
CA LYS A 116 -8.75 11.90 7.06
C LYS A 116 -10.11 12.35 6.53
N SER A 117 -10.14 13.43 5.76
CA SER A 117 -11.34 13.97 5.14
C SER A 117 -11.71 13.28 3.83
N LEU A 118 -10.87 12.37 3.32
CA LEU A 118 -11.01 11.80 1.98
C LEU A 118 -12.26 10.94 1.86
N VAL A 119 -13.04 11.22 0.82
CA VAL A 119 -14.28 10.56 0.43
C VAL A 119 -14.06 9.71 -0.82
N SER A 120 -13.28 10.22 -1.78
CA SER A 120 -12.96 9.54 -3.04
C SER A 120 -11.44 9.51 -3.26
N LEU A 121 -10.91 8.32 -3.54
CA LEU A 121 -9.55 8.11 -4.00
C LEU A 121 -9.56 7.32 -5.30
N ASP A 122 -9.31 8.03 -6.41
CA ASP A 122 -9.47 7.50 -7.75
C ASP A 122 -8.15 7.57 -8.51
N LEU A 123 -7.48 6.40 -8.54
CA LEU A 123 -6.18 6.19 -9.17
C LEU A 123 -6.26 5.19 -10.33
N TYR A 124 -7.48 4.83 -10.75
CA TYR A 124 -7.72 3.79 -11.76
C TYR A 124 -7.17 4.17 -13.14
N LEU A 125 -6.90 3.15 -13.97
CA LEU A 125 -6.32 3.29 -15.31
C LEU A 125 -5.03 4.14 -15.29
N ASN A 126 -4.03 3.63 -14.59
CA ASN A 126 -2.67 4.17 -14.53
C ASN A 126 -1.64 3.03 -14.64
N ASN A 127 -0.35 3.33 -14.50
CA ASN A 127 0.73 2.35 -14.47
C ASN A 127 1.34 2.20 -13.05
N LEU A 128 0.53 2.39 -12.00
CA LEU A 128 1.01 2.30 -10.61
C LEU A 128 1.44 0.88 -10.27
N THR A 129 2.53 0.75 -9.51
CA THR A 129 3.16 -0.52 -9.12
C THR A 129 3.25 -0.65 -7.59
N GLY A 130 3.75 -1.78 -7.10
CA GLY A 130 3.90 -2.01 -5.66
C GLY A 130 2.58 -2.39 -4.98
N THR A 131 2.53 -2.28 -3.66
CA THR A 131 1.40 -2.81 -2.86
C THR A 131 0.37 -1.73 -2.53
N ILE A 132 -0.88 -2.15 -2.29
CA ILE A 132 -1.90 -1.28 -1.71
C ILE A 132 -1.49 -0.96 -0.26
N PRO A 133 -1.28 0.32 0.12
CA PRO A 133 -0.84 0.65 1.46
C PRO A 133 -1.93 0.37 2.51
N ALA A 134 -1.60 -0.43 3.53
CA ALA A 134 -2.51 -0.69 4.65
C ALA A 134 -2.92 0.59 5.41
N SER A 135 -2.14 1.68 5.28
CA SER A 135 -2.46 2.99 5.86
C SER A 135 -3.73 3.62 5.30
N LEU A 136 -4.21 3.21 4.12
CA LEU A 136 -5.50 3.64 3.56
C LEU A 136 -6.69 3.20 4.44
N SER A 137 -6.52 2.20 5.31
CA SER A 137 -7.51 1.82 6.32
C SER A 137 -7.81 2.91 7.34
N LYS A 138 -6.97 3.94 7.43
CA LYS A 138 -7.15 5.06 8.36
C LYS A 138 -8.06 6.17 7.80
N LEU A 139 -8.64 5.99 6.62
CA LEU A 139 -9.49 6.95 5.91
C LEU A 139 -10.97 6.67 6.21
N SER A 140 -11.42 6.91 7.45
CA SER A 140 -12.75 6.50 7.93
C SER A 140 -13.94 7.06 7.14
N ASN A 141 -13.74 8.17 6.41
CA ASN A 141 -14.75 8.81 5.57
C ASN A 141 -14.77 8.30 4.12
N LEU A 142 -13.84 7.41 3.75
CA LEU A 142 -13.68 6.95 2.38
C LEU A 142 -14.89 6.14 1.93
N LYS A 143 -15.48 6.54 0.81
CA LYS A 143 -16.66 5.89 0.20
C LYS A 143 -16.29 5.22 -1.12
N PHE A 144 -15.35 5.79 -1.86
CA PHE A 144 -14.93 5.30 -3.17
C PHE A 144 -13.42 5.10 -3.17
N LEU A 145 -13.00 3.87 -3.47
CA LEU A 145 -11.60 3.52 -3.65
C LEU A 145 -11.46 2.76 -4.97
N ARG A 146 -11.03 3.45 -6.04
CA ARG A 146 -10.85 2.85 -7.36
C ARG A 146 -9.36 2.83 -7.72
N LEU A 147 -8.80 1.64 -7.74
CA LEU A 147 -7.41 1.32 -8.05
C LEU A 147 -7.28 0.41 -9.27
N ASN A 148 -8.39 0.12 -9.94
CA ASN A 148 -8.45 -0.83 -11.05
C ASN A 148 -7.64 -0.40 -12.27
N GLY A 149 -7.19 -1.37 -13.08
CA GLY A 149 -6.41 -1.07 -14.29
C GLY A 149 -5.05 -0.45 -13.97
N ASN A 150 -4.34 -1.06 -13.02
CA ASN A 150 -2.97 -0.71 -12.65
C ASN A 150 -2.10 -1.98 -12.66
N ARG A 151 -0.87 -1.91 -12.14
CA ARG A 151 0.07 -3.02 -12.00
C ARG A 151 0.39 -3.27 -10.52
N LEU A 152 -0.61 -3.10 -9.65
CA LEU A 152 -0.46 -3.28 -8.21
C LEU A 152 -0.29 -4.77 -7.90
N THR A 153 0.62 -5.07 -6.98
CA THR A 153 0.98 -6.43 -6.57
C THR A 153 0.74 -6.64 -5.06
N GLY A 154 0.97 -7.86 -4.59
CA GLY A 154 0.81 -8.21 -3.19
C GLY A 154 -0.66 -8.38 -2.78
N ARG A 155 -0.89 -8.46 -1.47
CA ARG A 155 -2.21 -8.77 -0.91
C ARG A 155 -3.07 -7.53 -0.77
N ILE A 156 -4.38 -7.71 -0.86
CA ILE A 156 -5.34 -6.71 -0.40
C ILE A 156 -5.21 -6.60 1.14
N PRO A 157 -4.88 -5.42 1.70
CA PRO A 157 -4.75 -5.27 3.15
C PRO A 157 -6.10 -5.50 3.83
N ARG A 158 -6.15 -6.49 4.73
CA ARG A 158 -7.36 -6.77 5.52
C ARG A 158 -7.82 -5.58 6.36
N GLU A 159 -6.92 -4.65 6.66
CA GLU A 159 -7.24 -3.47 7.46
C GLU A 159 -8.28 -2.60 6.74
N LEU A 160 -8.40 -2.70 5.41
CA LEU A 160 -9.42 -2.01 4.63
C LEU A 160 -10.84 -2.48 4.96
N THR A 161 -11.03 -3.66 5.56
CA THR A 161 -12.37 -4.11 6.02
C THR A 161 -12.96 -3.23 7.12
N LYS A 162 -12.13 -2.42 7.78
CA LYS A 162 -12.53 -1.44 8.81
C LYS A 162 -13.12 -0.16 8.22
N LEU A 163 -13.08 0.04 6.90
CA LEU A 163 -13.64 1.21 6.24
C LEU A 163 -15.17 1.10 6.15
N GLU A 164 -15.87 1.38 7.26
CA GLU A 164 -17.32 1.20 7.36
C GLU A 164 -18.13 2.04 6.37
N SER A 165 -17.59 3.20 5.95
CA SER A 165 -18.18 4.11 4.97
C SER A 165 -18.01 3.65 3.52
N LEU A 166 -17.18 2.63 3.26
CA LEU A 166 -16.81 2.20 1.92
C LEU A 166 -18.04 1.65 1.18
N LYS A 167 -18.32 2.22 0.01
CA LYS A 167 -19.45 1.84 -0.86
C LYS A 167 -18.97 1.15 -2.12
N ILE A 168 -17.88 1.66 -2.70
CA ILE A 168 -17.27 1.10 -3.90
C ILE A 168 -15.80 0.87 -3.62
N LEU A 169 -15.38 -0.37 -3.82
CA LEU A 169 -14.00 -0.76 -4.02
C LEU A 169 -13.91 -1.29 -5.43
N ASP A 170 -12.91 -0.86 -6.19
CA ASP A 170 -12.55 -1.54 -7.44
C ASP A 170 -11.03 -1.68 -7.50
N VAL A 171 -10.57 -2.92 -7.41
CA VAL A 171 -9.16 -3.30 -7.54
C VAL A 171 -8.96 -4.26 -8.70
N SER A 172 -9.96 -4.38 -9.58
CA SER A 172 -9.91 -5.26 -10.75
C SER A 172 -8.76 -4.89 -11.69
N ASN A 173 -8.35 -5.81 -12.56
CA ASN A 173 -7.32 -5.56 -13.57
C ASN A 173 -6.00 -5.07 -12.93
N ASN A 174 -5.44 -5.90 -12.05
CA ASN A 174 -4.15 -5.70 -11.39
C ASN A 174 -3.43 -7.06 -11.26
N ASP A 175 -2.27 -7.08 -10.60
CA ASP A 175 -1.48 -8.28 -10.31
C ASP A 175 -1.57 -8.68 -8.82
N LEU A 176 -2.73 -8.43 -8.18
CA LEU A 176 -2.93 -8.71 -6.76
C LEU A 176 -3.05 -10.20 -6.48
N CYS A 177 -2.70 -10.59 -5.26
CA CYS A 177 -2.60 -11.99 -4.87
C CYS A 177 -3.10 -12.30 -3.47
N GLY A 178 -3.34 -13.58 -3.19
CA GLY A 178 -3.83 -14.06 -1.90
C GLY A 178 -5.37 -14.01 -1.80
N THR A 179 -5.89 -14.06 -0.59
CA THR A 179 -7.35 -14.15 -0.37
C THR A 179 -8.02 -12.81 -0.33
N ILE A 180 -9.23 -12.75 -0.88
CA ILE A 180 -10.12 -11.59 -0.74
C ILE A 180 -10.64 -11.53 0.71
N PRO A 181 -10.46 -10.41 1.45
CA PRO A 181 -11.10 -10.25 2.75
C PRO A 181 -12.63 -10.27 2.62
N THR A 182 -13.33 -10.95 3.53
CA THR A 182 -14.79 -11.16 3.44
C THR A 182 -15.60 -10.51 4.56
N SER A 183 -14.91 -9.90 5.52
CA SER A 183 -15.52 -9.31 6.71
C SER A 183 -15.68 -7.79 6.57
N GLY A 184 -16.42 -7.19 7.51
CA GLY A 184 -16.60 -5.74 7.58
C GLY A 184 -17.23 -5.18 6.30
N SER A 185 -16.69 -4.07 5.80
CA SER A 185 -17.19 -3.42 4.58
C SER A 185 -17.09 -4.31 3.33
N PHE A 186 -16.18 -5.29 3.30
CA PHE A 186 -16.00 -6.17 2.16
C PHE A 186 -17.14 -7.17 1.97
N SER A 187 -17.92 -7.44 3.01
CA SER A 187 -19.11 -8.30 2.91
C SER A 187 -20.21 -7.73 2.00
N LYS A 188 -20.13 -6.44 1.66
CA LYS A 188 -21.08 -5.72 0.81
C LYS A 188 -20.58 -5.51 -0.63
N LEU A 189 -19.34 -5.89 -0.93
CA LEU A 189 -18.72 -5.69 -2.23
C LEU A 189 -19.08 -6.82 -3.20
N THR A 190 -19.02 -6.53 -4.50
CA THR A 190 -19.33 -7.50 -5.56
C THR A 190 -18.05 -8.19 -6.03
N GLU A 191 -18.19 -9.35 -6.67
CA GLU A 191 -17.05 -10.06 -7.29
C GLU A 191 -16.37 -9.22 -8.39
N GLU A 192 -17.13 -8.33 -9.04
CA GLU A 192 -16.66 -7.40 -10.06
C GLU A 192 -15.46 -6.56 -9.57
N SER A 193 -15.49 -6.13 -8.31
CA SER A 193 -14.43 -5.37 -7.65
C SER A 193 -13.05 -6.03 -7.70
N PHE A 194 -12.97 -7.33 -7.95
CA PHE A 194 -11.74 -8.13 -7.86
C PHE A 194 -11.35 -8.81 -9.17
N LEU A 195 -12.15 -8.67 -10.24
CA LEU A 195 -11.93 -9.36 -11.51
C LEU A 195 -10.55 -9.09 -12.11
N ASN A 196 -10.08 -9.99 -12.97
CA ASN A 196 -8.83 -9.84 -13.70
C ASN A 196 -7.60 -9.61 -12.81
N ASN A 197 -7.60 -10.23 -11.63
CA ASN A 197 -6.42 -10.49 -10.83
C ASN A 197 -6.20 -12.00 -10.78
N SER A 198 -5.38 -12.54 -11.67
CA SER A 198 -5.22 -14.00 -11.84
C SER A 198 -4.69 -14.74 -10.61
N ARG A 199 -4.11 -13.99 -9.67
CA ARG A 199 -3.51 -14.48 -8.43
C ARG A 199 -4.40 -14.27 -7.19
N LEU A 200 -5.56 -13.61 -7.33
CA LEU A 200 -6.56 -13.51 -6.27
C LEU A 200 -7.43 -14.76 -6.26
N GLU A 201 -7.67 -15.27 -5.06
CA GLU A 201 -8.54 -16.42 -4.84
C GLU A 201 -9.62 -16.03 -3.82
N GLY A 202 -10.81 -16.62 -3.97
CA GLY A 202 -12.06 -16.22 -3.33
C GLY A 202 -12.11 -16.26 -1.80
N PRO A 203 -13.32 -16.14 -1.22
CA PRO A 203 -13.59 -15.85 0.20
C PRO A 203 -12.86 -16.69 1.25
N GLU A 204 -12.38 -17.88 0.91
CA GLU A 204 -11.99 -18.89 1.87
C GLU A 204 -10.72 -19.67 1.44
N LEU A 205 -9.57 -19.29 1.97
CA LEU A 205 -8.69 -20.28 2.61
C LEU A 205 -9.20 -20.58 4.04
N MET A 206 -10.52 -20.62 4.28
CA MET A 206 -11.17 -20.71 5.62
C MET A 206 -11.12 -22.12 6.23
N GLY A 207 -9.94 -22.71 6.20
CA GLY A 207 -9.54 -23.77 7.12
C GLY A 207 -8.15 -23.53 7.72
N PHE A 208 -7.27 -22.78 7.04
CA PHE A 208 -5.83 -22.96 7.25
C PHE A 208 -5.06 -21.72 7.72
N VAL A 209 -5.65 -20.51 7.75
CA VAL A 209 -4.95 -19.30 8.24
C VAL A 209 -5.79 -18.57 9.30
N ARG A 210 -5.39 -18.69 10.57
CA ARG A 210 -5.98 -17.91 11.68
C ARG A 210 -5.20 -16.63 11.96
N TYR A 211 -5.95 -15.57 12.25
CA TYR A 211 -5.47 -14.24 12.57
C TYR A 211 -5.93 -13.83 13.97
N ASN A 212 -5.13 -13.03 14.69
CA ASN A 212 -5.59 -12.48 15.98
C ASN A 212 -6.42 -11.22 15.78
N ALA A 213 -7.07 -10.79 16.87
CA ALA A 213 -7.89 -9.60 16.95
C ALA A 213 -7.18 -8.29 16.53
N ALA A 214 -5.84 -8.26 16.55
CA ALA A 214 -5.05 -7.11 16.12
C ALA A 214 -4.79 -7.06 14.60
N GLY A 215 -5.31 -8.03 13.85
CA GLY A 215 -4.97 -8.14 12.44
C GLY A 215 -3.48 -8.47 12.25
N ARG A 216 -2.95 -9.41 13.02
CA ARG A 216 -1.64 -10.05 12.74
C ARG A 216 -1.83 -11.53 12.44
N PHE A 217 -0.96 -12.09 11.58
CA PHE A 217 -0.88 -13.52 11.33
C PHE A 217 -0.57 -14.25 12.64
N THR A 218 -1.36 -15.24 13.05
CA THR A 218 -1.16 -15.93 14.35
C THR A 218 -1.08 -17.44 14.30
N HIS A 219 -0.97 -18.05 13.11
CA HIS A 219 -0.36 -19.38 13.01
C HIS A 219 0.52 -19.54 11.77
N PHE A 220 1.68 -18.89 11.83
CA PHE A 220 2.94 -19.56 11.55
C PHE A 220 3.55 -19.85 12.92
N GLN A 221 4.20 -21.00 13.15
CA GLN A 221 5.18 -21.09 14.22
C GLN A 221 6.50 -20.56 13.63
N PRO A 222 6.81 -19.26 13.73
CA PRO A 222 8.20 -18.85 13.57
C PRO A 222 8.99 -19.62 14.62
N SER A 223 10.01 -20.34 14.18
CA SER A 223 11.01 -20.84 15.11
C SER A 223 11.66 -19.64 15.79
N VAL A 224 12.03 -19.79 17.06
CA VAL A 224 12.68 -18.79 17.93
C VAL A 224 13.85 -18.04 17.25
N ASN A 225 14.37 -18.55 16.13
CA ASN A 225 15.51 -18.03 15.40
C ASN A 225 15.14 -17.22 14.14
N GLY A 226 13.90 -16.75 14.01
CA GLY A 226 13.48 -15.88 12.91
C GLY A 226 13.03 -16.60 11.63
N ASN A 227 13.25 -17.91 11.47
CA ASN A 227 12.88 -18.61 10.24
C ASN A 227 11.37 -18.94 10.14
N ILE A 228 10.79 -18.75 8.95
CA ILE A 228 9.42 -19.18 8.63
C ILE A 228 9.42 -20.70 8.38
N THR A 229 8.59 -21.43 9.14
CA THR A 229 8.48 -22.88 9.05
C THR A 229 7.14 -23.33 8.48
N TRP A 230 7.16 -24.23 7.49
CA TRP A 230 5.95 -24.89 6.95
C TRP A 230 5.97 -26.39 7.20
N ARG A 231 4.82 -27.00 7.47
CA ARG A 231 4.67 -28.46 7.47
C ARG A 231 3.79 -28.88 6.30
N ILE A 232 4.34 -29.67 5.39
CA ILE A 232 3.61 -30.21 4.24
C ILE A 232 3.62 -31.74 4.30
N HIS A 233 2.50 -32.35 3.94
CA HIS A 233 2.36 -33.80 3.76
C HIS A 233 2.48 -34.10 2.27
N LEU A 234 3.59 -34.72 1.87
CA LEU A 234 3.87 -35.05 0.47
C LEU A 234 3.75 -36.55 0.26
N VAL A 235 3.19 -36.96 -0.87
CA VAL A 235 3.34 -38.33 -1.39
C VAL A 235 4.69 -38.45 -2.08
N ASN A 236 5.32 -39.63 -2.04
CA ASN A 236 6.70 -39.84 -2.50
C ASN A 236 6.98 -39.35 -3.94
N SER A 237 6.00 -39.41 -4.85
CA SER A 237 6.14 -38.93 -6.23
C SER A 237 6.29 -37.41 -6.34
N LEU A 238 5.75 -36.66 -5.38
CA LEU A 238 5.75 -35.20 -5.34
C LEU A 238 6.95 -34.60 -4.58
N MET A 239 7.82 -35.45 -4.01
CA MET A 239 8.95 -35.00 -3.20
C MET A 239 10.09 -34.37 -4.02
N ILE A 240 10.31 -34.86 -5.24
CA ILE A 240 11.42 -34.43 -6.11
C ILE A 240 11.16 -33.01 -6.60
N ASP A 241 9.99 -32.74 -7.15
CA ASP A 241 9.73 -31.43 -7.76
C ASP A 241 9.54 -30.31 -6.70
N VAL A 242 9.01 -30.63 -5.49
CA VAL A 242 9.03 -29.67 -4.36
C VAL A 242 10.46 -29.34 -3.96
N HIS A 243 11.36 -30.32 -3.97
CA HIS A 243 12.76 -30.11 -3.61
C HIS A 243 13.48 -29.21 -4.63
N GLU A 244 13.20 -29.36 -5.91
CA GLU A 244 13.73 -28.47 -6.96
C GLU A 244 13.17 -27.04 -6.83
N MET A 245 11.86 -26.89 -6.67
CA MET A 245 11.22 -25.58 -6.46
C MET A 245 11.76 -24.85 -5.21
N VAL A 246 11.99 -25.58 -4.11
CA VAL A 246 12.58 -25.07 -2.87
C VAL A 246 14.01 -24.57 -3.10
N LYS A 247 14.82 -25.30 -3.88
CA LYS A 247 16.20 -24.92 -4.21
C LYS A 247 16.26 -23.63 -5.03
N GLU A 248 15.37 -23.47 -6.02
CA GLU A 248 15.32 -22.29 -6.87
C GLU A 248 15.05 -21.00 -6.08
N HIS A 249 14.27 -21.08 -5.00
CA HIS A 249 13.76 -19.90 -4.28
C HIS A 249 14.51 -19.59 -2.96
N ARG A 250 15.71 -20.15 -2.73
CA ARG A 250 16.51 -19.99 -1.49
C ARG A 250 15.86 -20.55 -0.21
N TRP A 251 15.00 -21.55 -0.31
CA TRP A 251 14.41 -22.23 0.84
C TRP A 251 15.19 -23.50 1.17
N ASN A 252 15.16 -23.92 2.44
CA ASN A 252 15.68 -25.22 2.88
C ASN A 252 14.52 -26.15 3.25
N MET A 253 14.48 -27.35 2.69
CA MET A 253 13.52 -28.39 3.07
C MET A 253 14.19 -29.47 3.91
N ILE A 254 13.62 -29.77 5.08
CA ILE A 254 14.07 -30.84 5.98
C ILE A 254 12.95 -31.88 6.10
N ALA A 255 13.23 -33.15 5.79
CA ALA A 255 12.29 -34.24 6.06
C ALA A 255 12.21 -34.51 7.57
N LEU A 256 11.01 -34.50 8.15
CA LEU A 256 10.76 -34.70 9.58
C LEU A 256 10.36 -36.15 9.93
N GLY A 257 10.43 -37.07 8.96
CA GLY A 257 10.13 -38.49 9.13
C GLY A 257 8.99 -39.00 8.21
N GLN A 258 9.01 -40.31 7.96
CA GLN A 258 8.00 -41.04 7.18
C GLN A 258 7.03 -41.75 8.15
N ARG A 259 5.72 -41.66 7.90
CA ARG A 259 4.75 -42.58 8.53
C ARG A 259 4.30 -43.58 7.47
N HIS A 260 4.64 -44.85 7.65
CA HIS A 260 4.06 -45.93 6.86
C HIS A 260 2.63 -46.19 7.37
N HIS A 261 1.62 -45.82 6.58
CA HIS A 261 0.30 -46.41 6.72
C HIS A 261 0.28 -47.74 5.97
N THR A 262 -0.22 -48.79 6.63
CA THR A 262 -0.26 -50.19 6.16
C THR A 262 -1.35 -50.47 5.12
N SER A 263 -1.71 -49.48 4.28
CA SER A 263 -2.53 -49.72 3.08
C SER A 263 -1.79 -49.21 1.86
N LYS A 264 -1.59 -50.10 0.88
CA LYS A 264 -0.80 -49.94 -0.33
C LYS A 264 -1.02 -48.58 -1.03
N HIS A 265 0.11 -47.97 -1.36
CA HIS A 265 0.37 -47.01 -2.45
C HIS A 265 0.64 -45.52 -2.17
N ASP A 266 0.57 -45.00 -0.94
CA ASP A 266 1.00 -43.62 -0.69
C ASP A 266 1.74 -43.42 0.64
N THR A 267 3.08 -43.31 0.58
CA THR A 267 3.90 -42.93 1.74
C THR A 267 3.80 -41.42 1.93
N LYS A 268 3.21 -40.97 3.04
CA LYS A 268 3.15 -39.55 3.42
C LYS A 268 4.47 -39.15 4.12
N VAL A 269 5.23 -38.24 3.51
CA VAL A 269 6.43 -37.63 4.08
C VAL A 269 6.05 -36.28 4.69
N LYS A 270 6.46 -36.06 5.94
CA LYS A 270 6.28 -34.77 6.60
C LYS A 270 7.52 -33.92 6.34
N CYS A 271 7.39 -32.80 5.66
CA CYS A 271 8.52 -31.90 5.38
C CYS A 271 8.42 -30.59 6.14
N LYS A 272 9.57 -30.02 6.49
CA LYS A 272 9.74 -28.69 7.08
C LYS A 272 10.38 -27.76 6.06
N MET A 273 9.67 -26.77 5.53
CA MET A 273 10.29 -25.72 4.72
C MET A 273 10.76 -24.58 5.61
N ILE A 274 11.96 -24.05 5.38
CA ILE A 274 12.61 -23.01 6.17
C ILE A 274 13.04 -21.90 5.21
N TYR A 275 12.52 -20.69 5.41
CA TYR A 275 13.09 -19.50 4.79
C TYR A 275 14.01 -18.76 5.76
N PRO A 276 15.25 -18.47 5.37
CA PRO A 276 16.15 -17.64 6.16
C PRO A 276 15.70 -16.17 6.10
N VAL A 277 15.36 -15.58 7.24
CA VAL A 277 14.79 -14.22 7.35
C VAL A 277 15.83 -13.10 7.24
N ASN A 278 17.02 -13.40 6.72
CA ASN A 278 18.05 -12.39 6.48
C ASN A 278 17.66 -11.43 5.33
N ASP A 279 16.66 -11.79 4.50
CA ASP A 279 15.99 -10.90 3.55
C ASP A 279 14.48 -10.84 3.89
N PRO A 280 13.85 -9.65 4.00
CA PRO A 280 12.40 -9.56 4.10
C PRO A 280 11.78 -10.12 2.81
N LEU A 281 11.04 -11.22 2.92
CA LEU A 281 10.16 -11.68 1.84
C LEU A 281 9.24 -10.54 1.45
N ASP A 282 9.39 -10.00 0.25
CA ASP A 282 8.39 -9.10 -0.27
C ASP A 282 7.08 -9.86 -0.51
N ASN A 283 5.96 -9.14 -0.45
CA ASN A 283 4.64 -9.75 -0.59
C ASN A 283 4.44 -10.42 -1.95
N SER A 284 5.24 -10.05 -2.97
CA SER A 284 5.19 -10.61 -4.32
C SER A 284 5.78 -12.03 -4.36
N THR A 285 6.98 -12.21 -3.80
CA THR A 285 7.69 -13.49 -3.68
C THR A 285 6.90 -14.47 -2.82
N LEU A 286 6.30 -13.98 -1.73
CA LEU A 286 5.41 -14.80 -0.90
C LEU A 286 4.16 -15.25 -1.67
N CYS A 287 3.64 -14.42 -2.56
CA CYS A 287 2.47 -14.76 -3.37
C CYS A 287 2.77 -15.77 -4.47
N GLU A 288 3.88 -15.62 -5.19
CA GLU A 288 4.31 -16.62 -6.18
C GLU A 288 4.56 -17.98 -5.54
N LEU A 289 5.18 -18.01 -4.36
CA LEU A 289 5.38 -19.25 -3.63
C LEU A 289 4.08 -19.95 -3.23
N ILE A 290 3.09 -19.20 -2.72
CA ILE A 290 1.80 -19.76 -2.31
C ILE A 290 1.07 -20.36 -3.53
N LEU A 291 1.10 -19.67 -4.67
CA LEU A 291 0.49 -20.15 -5.91
C LEU A 291 1.22 -21.39 -6.47
N ASN A 292 2.56 -21.38 -6.47
CA ASN A 292 3.35 -22.49 -6.96
C ASN A 292 3.14 -23.74 -6.09
N LEU A 293 3.12 -23.61 -4.76
CA LEU A 293 2.79 -24.71 -3.84
C LEU A 293 1.37 -25.27 -4.10
N ARG A 294 0.41 -24.41 -4.44
CA ARG A 294 -0.98 -24.79 -4.72
C ARG A 294 -1.13 -25.55 -6.04
N ASN A 295 -0.54 -25.03 -7.12
CA ASN A 295 -0.52 -25.68 -8.42
C ASN A 295 0.15 -27.05 -8.35
N PHE A 296 1.17 -27.15 -7.50
CA PHE A 296 1.96 -28.37 -7.37
C PHE A 296 1.25 -29.48 -6.57
N ASN A 297 0.46 -29.13 -5.55
CA ASN A 297 -0.36 -30.11 -4.85
C ASN A 297 -1.71 -29.52 -4.41
N PRO A 298 -2.76 -29.67 -5.24
CA PRO A 298 -4.11 -29.22 -4.91
C PRO A 298 -4.69 -29.85 -3.63
N PHE A 299 -4.14 -31.01 -3.20
CA PHE A 299 -4.58 -31.77 -2.04
C PHE A 299 -3.90 -31.36 -0.73
N LEU A 300 -2.81 -30.58 -0.74
CA LEU A 300 -2.25 -29.95 0.48
C LEU A 300 -3.23 -28.97 1.14
N PHE A 301 -4.27 -28.57 0.40
CA PHE A 301 -5.22 -27.54 0.76
C PHE A 301 -6.68 -28.03 0.73
N LYS A 302 -6.91 -29.35 0.64
CA LYS A 302 -8.24 -29.94 0.84
C LYS A 302 -8.52 -30.07 2.34
N ASP A 303 -9.76 -29.75 2.70
CA ASP A 303 -10.30 -29.87 4.05
C ASP A 303 -10.07 -31.27 4.62
N ASP A 304 -9.40 -31.36 5.77
CA ASP A 304 -9.70 -32.41 6.73
C ASP A 304 -11.07 -32.08 7.36
N ALA A 305 -12.13 -32.20 6.57
CA ALA A 305 -13.48 -32.37 7.06
C ALA A 305 -13.71 -33.88 7.24
N SER A 306 -13.18 -34.40 8.35
CA SER A 306 -13.61 -35.64 9.01
C SER A 306 -13.54 -35.47 10.52
#